data_AF-A0A7X5X7L5-F1
#
_entry.id   AF-A0A7X5X7L5-F1
#
_cell.length_a   1.000
_cell.length_b   1.000
_cell.length_c   1.000
_cell.angle_alpha   90.00
_cell.angle_beta   90.00
_cell.angle_gamma   90.00
#
_symmetry.space_group_name_H-M   'P 1'
#
loop_
_entity.id
_entity.type
_entity.pdbx_description
1 polymer ?
#
loop_
_entity_poly.entity_id
_entity_poly.type
_entity_poly.pdbx_seq_one_letter_code
_entity_poly.pdbx_strand_id
1 'polypeptide(L)'
;MERGAWLSSLELYQAEAAHQVAELVVMHTHNSALPSQQWRTPAGSAWPENTPVHIQYGWWADDSADWYGYVASSRVLASEADPRYGYAVQIPVVYTLTGTSMPLQTRRNRTWRDTSPSAIARQIGKEYSLQPRVDVSRIRFAQTQAASDWQFLCDVGAQVGYRIFVDGTTLWCVYRETVMPAADGTVPQFWQRKAPGAIDSLREFSAVVGDTDPAGGIRARYQAVAYNRTSRVLTPASYSQTRTTPLGEQESAALTRQYAERPAASYTQAGRLLRAASDWLWVEARAVTNGDPRLKPGSLVDLQGNGIGESNLGLWMVRSAVHKITVNHLSPQKTAYTTTLVLGRNDARRLDLKVQEGSVAPAPSVLVNGQWRAAYTGGMS
;
A
#
# COMPACT_ATOMS: atom_id res chain seq x y z
N MET A 1 -2.32 11.99 -24.20
CA MET A 1 -3.35 13.00 -23.86
C MET A 1 -3.90 13.62 -25.13
N GLU A 2 -5.18 13.99 -25.15
CA GLU A 2 -5.77 14.73 -26.26
C GLU A 2 -5.17 16.14 -26.36
N ARG A 3 -5.18 16.75 -27.55
CA ARG A 3 -4.73 18.14 -27.74
C ARG A 3 -5.62 19.07 -26.90
N GLY A 4 -5.02 19.87 -26.01
CA GLY A 4 -5.75 20.82 -25.17
C GLY A 4 -6.06 20.34 -23.75
N ALA A 5 -5.47 19.23 -23.29
CA ALA A 5 -5.54 18.80 -21.90
C ALA A 5 -4.15 18.63 -21.27
N TRP A 6 -4.01 18.94 -19.98
CA TRP A 6 -2.78 18.67 -19.23
C TRP A 6 -3.07 18.23 -17.79
N LEU A 7 -2.09 17.54 -17.20
CA LEU A 7 -2.12 17.13 -15.81
C LEU A 7 -1.80 18.32 -14.89
N SER A 8 -2.64 18.56 -13.88
CA SER A 8 -2.40 19.55 -12.82
C SER A 8 -1.87 18.90 -11.55
N SER A 9 -2.49 17.80 -11.11
CA SER A 9 -2.02 17.08 -9.93
C SER A 9 -2.34 15.59 -9.98
N LEU A 10 -1.51 14.82 -9.30
CA LEU A 10 -1.69 13.40 -9.05
C LEU A 10 -1.48 13.14 -7.56
N GLU A 11 -2.44 12.47 -6.93
CA GLU A 11 -2.30 11.91 -5.59
C GLU A 11 -2.50 10.40 -5.66
N LEU A 12 -1.49 9.62 -5.31
CA LEU A 12 -1.53 8.16 -5.34
C LEU A 12 -1.44 7.61 -3.91
N TYR A 13 -2.52 6.97 -3.50
CA TYR A 13 -2.73 6.36 -2.19
C TYR A 13 -2.42 4.87 -2.25
N GLN A 14 -1.45 4.43 -1.45
CA GLN A 14 -1.02 3.04 -1.37
C GLN A 14 -0.96 2.61 0.11
N ALA A 15 -1.68 1.57 0.47
CA ALA A 15 -1.69 1.02 1.82
C ALA A 15 -1.82 -0.50 1.80
N GLU A 16 -1.39 -1.14 2.88
CA GLU A 16 -1.64 -2.56 3.11
C GLU A 16 -3.15 -2.86 3.19
N ALA A 17 -3.58 -3.99 2.62
CA ALA A 17 -4.96 -4.47 2.63
C ALA A 17 -6.00 -3.47 2.09
N ALA A 18 -5.57 -2.48 1.31
CA ALA A 18 -6.44 -1.54 0.60
C ALA A 18 -6.19 -1.61 -0.91
N HIS A 19 -7.22 -1.29 -1.69
CA HIS A 19 -7.01 -1.00 -3.11
C HIS A 19 -6.10 0.22 -3.23
N GLN A 20 -5.16 0.20 -4.17
CA GLN A 20 -4.47 1.44 -4.55
C GLN A 20 -5.49 2.37 -5.20
N VAL A 21 -5.47 3.65 -4.82
CA VAL A 21 -6.35 4.66 -5.39
C VAL A 21 -5.49 5.82 -5.87
N ALA A 22 -5.76 6.33 -7.07
CA ALA A 22 -5.15 7.54 -7.56
C ALA A 22 -6.22 8.60 -7.84
N GLU A 23 -5.99 9.83 -7.39
CA GLU A 23 -6.77 10.99 -7.77
C GLU A 23 -5.97 11.82 -8.77
N LEU A 24 -6.53 12.01 -9.95
CA LEU A 24 -5.90 12.69 -11.07
C LEU A 24 -6.72 13.94 -11.42
N VAL A 25 -6.10 15.11 -11.41
CA VAL A 25 -6.75 16.36 -11.84
C VAL A 25 -6.22 16.74 -13.22
N VAL A 26 -7.07 16.61 -14.23
CA VAL A 26 -6.76 16.97 -15.62
C VAL A 26 -7.47 18.28 -15.95
N MET A 27 -6.72 19.24 -16.46
CA MET A 27 -7.26 20.51 -16.94
C MET A 27 -7.54 20.40 -18.42
N HIS A 28 -8.78 20.64 -18.82
CA HIS A 28 -9.17 20.73 -20.22
C HIS A 28 -9.34 22.20 -20.60
N THR A 29 -8.67 22.62 -21.67
CA THR A 29 -8.79 23.98 -22.21
C THR A 29 -9.80 24.03 -23.34
N HIS A 30 -10.72 24.97 -23.23
CA HIS A 30 -11.65 25.31 -24.28
C HIS A 30 -11.40 26.75 -24.77
N ASN A 31 -11.22 26.92 -26.08
CA ASN A 31 -11.03 28.22 -26.70
C ASN A 31 -12.28 28.60 -27.50
N SER A 32 -13.06 29.54 -26.96
CA SER A 32 -14.32 30.02 -27.56
C SER A 32 -14.13 30.78 -28.88
N ALA A 33 -12.90 31.20 -29.22
CA ALA A 33 -12.60 31.90 -30.47
C ALA A 33 -12.56 30.97 -31.71
N LEU A 34 -12.61 29.65 -31.52
CA LEU A 34 -12.64 28.65 -32.60
C LEU A 34 -14.05 28.03 -32.71
N PRO A 35 -14.92 28.52 -33.63
CA PRO A 35 -16.32 28.08 -33.72
C PRO A 35 -16.51 26.60 -34.09
N SER A 36 -15.47 25.89 -34.57
CA SER A 36 -15.50 24.44 -34.78
C SER A 36 -15.43 23.60 -33.50
N GLN A 37 -15.17 24.21 -32.34
CA GLN A 37 -15.23 23.53 -31.03
C GLN A 37 -16.61 23.62 -30.36
N GLN A 38 -17.62 24.14 -31.06
CA GLN A 38 -18.95 24.36 -30.50
C GLN A 38 -19.74 23.03 -30.38
N TRP A 39 -20.23 22.75 -29.18
CA TRP A 39 -21.22 21.71 -28.83
C TRP A 39 -20.80 20.23 -28.82
N ARG A 40 -19.53 19.96 -28.53
CA ARG A 40 -19.25 18.89 -27.57
C ARG A 40 -18.93 19.61 -26.26
N THR A 41 -19.54 19.24 -25.14
CA THR A 41 -18.93 19.61 -23.85
C THR A 41 -17.43 19.32 -23.95
N PRO A 42 -16.51 20.14 -23.44
CA PRO A 42 -15.10 19.73 -23.36
C PRO A 42 -14.96 18.47 -22.47
N ALA A 43 -15.95 18.22 -21.61
CA ALA A 43 -16.20 16.95 -20.91
C ALA A 43 -16.75 15.82 -21.81
N GLY A 44 -16.86 16.03 -23.12
CA GLY A 44 -17.27 15.07 -24.14
C GLY A 44 -16.24 13.97 -24.43
N SER A 45 -15.18 13.89 -23.64
CA SER A 45 -14.26 12.75 -23.56
C SER A 45 -13.77 12.51 -22.13
N ALA A 46 -14.57 12.83 -21.09
CA ALA A 46 -14.27 12.31 -19.77
C ALA A 46 -14.14 10.79 -19.88
N TRP A 47 -13.00 10.23 -19.46
CA TRP A 47 -12.76 8.80 -19.60
C TRP A 47 -13.90 8.03 -18.94
N PRO A 48 -14.58 7.12 -19.66
CA PRO A 48 -15.63 6.29 -19.10
C PRO A 48 -15.12 5.48 -17.91
N GLU A 49 -16.04 5.11 -17.02
CA GLU A 49 -15.73 4.12 -15.98
C GLU A 49 -15.16 2.84 -16.59
N ASN A 50 -14.24 2.21 -15.87
CA ASN A 50 -13.47 1.03 -16.29
C ASN A 50 -12.48 1.27 -17.44
N THR A 51 -12.27 2.52 -17.87
CA THR A 51 -11.19 2.82 -18.83
C THR A 51 -9.84 2.48 -18.20
N PRO A 52 -9.01 1.63 -18.84
CA PRO A 52 -7.68 1.31 -18.32
C PRO A 52 -6.75 2.52 -18.43
N VAL A 53 -6.02 2.80 -17.36
CA VAL A 53 -5.07 3.92 -17.26
C VAL A 53 -3.70 3.39 -16.84
N HIS A 54 -2.67 3.92 -17.49
CA HIS A 54 -1.26 3.77 -17.11
C HIS A 54 -0.70 5.16 -16.80
N ILE A 55 -0.07 5.30 -15.64
CA ILE A 55 0.57 6.52 -15.17
C ILE A 55 2.03 6.20 -14.90
N GLN A 56 2.93 6.85 -15.63
CA GLN A 56 4.34 6.90 -15.26
C GLN A 56 4.53 8.13 -14.36
N TYR A 57 5.04 7.91 -13.15
CA TYR A 57 5.24 8.99 -12.17
C TYR A 57 6.64 8.88 -11.57
N GLY A 58 7.20 10.03 -11.25
CA GLY A 58 8.59 10.14 -10.87
C GLY A 58 9.08 11.55 -11.09
N TRP A 59 10.36 11.67 -10.92
CA TRP A 59 11.04 12.94 -10.66
C TRP A 59 11.95 13.21 -11.87
N TRP A 60 12.51 12.14 -12.44
CA TRP A 60 13.18 12.07 -13.74
C TRP A 60 12.72 10.79 -14.47
N ALA A 61 13.00 10.67 -15.77
CA ALA A 61 12.65 9.47 -16.53
C ALA A 61 13.29 8.19 -15.93
N ASP A 62 14.54 8.31 -15.47
CA ASP A 62 15.32 7.21 -14.88
C ASP A 62 14.93 6.92 -13.41
N ASP A 63 14.19 7.82 -12.76
CA ASP A 63 13.65 7.67 -11.41
C ASP A 63 12.13 7.78 -11.44
N SER A 64 11.53 6.82 -12.16
CA SER A 64 10.09 6.72 -12.35
C SER A 64 9.59 5.31 -12.07
N ALA A 65 8.32 5.21 -11.70
CA ALA A 65 7.60 3.95 -11.65
C ALA A 65 6.29 4.04 -12.44
N ASP A 66 5.84 2.86 -12.84
CA ASP A 66 4.56 2.69 -13.48
C ASP A 66 3.47 2.37 -12.46
N TRP A 67 2.32 3.01 -12.64
CA TRP A 67 1.08 2.70 -11.96
C TRP A 67 0.01 2.33 -12.99
N TYR A 68 -0.74 1.27 -12.69
CA TYR A 68 -1.78 0.76 -13.58
C TYR A 68 -3.09 0.64 -12.82
N GLY A 69 -4.18 1.02 -13.48
CA GLY A 69 -5.51 0.94 -12.90
C GLY A 69 -6.61 1.25 -13.90
N TYR A 70 -7.77 1.60 -13.36
CA TYR A 70 -8.99 1.85 -14.09
C TYR A 70 -9.70 3.07 -13.53
N VAL A 71 -10.38 3.83 -14.39
CA VAL A 71 -11.26 4.92 -13.96
C VAL A 71 -12.43 4.34 -13.17
N ALA A 72 -12.55 4.72 -11.90
CA ALA A 72 -13.67 4.34 -11.05
C ALA A 72 -14.79 5.39 -11.08
N SER A 73 -14.43 6.67 -11.12
CA SER A 73 -15.37 7.76 -11.30
C SER A 73 -14.67 9.00 -11.86
N SER A 74 -15.46 9.94 -12.38
CA SER A 74 -14.97 11.26 -12.76
C SER A 74 -15.94 12.34 -12.28
N ARG A 75 -15.40 13.51 -11.92
CA ARG A 75 -16.16 14.67 -11.50
C ARG A 75 -15.59 15.92 -12.16
N VAL A 76 -16.45 16.65 -12.87
CA VAL A 76 -16.12 17.95 -13.46
C VAL A 76 -16.27 19.02 -12.37
N LEU A 77 -15.24 19.82 -12.15
CA LEU A 77 -15.29 20.98 -11.25
C LEU A 77 -15.77 22.23 -12.01
N ALA A 78 -16.18 23.27 -11.27
CA ALA A 78 -16.60 24.54 -11.87
C ALA A 78 -15.52 25.09 -12.82
N SER A 79 -15.96 25.61 -13.96
CA SER A 79 -15.07 26.17 -14.98
C SER A 79 -14.90 27.67 -14.78
N GLU A 80 -13.67 28.15 -14.85
CA GLU A 80 -13.37 29.59 -14.81
C GLU A 80 -12.61 29.99 -16.08
N ALA A 81 -12.89 31.21 -16.57
CA ALA A 81 -12.09 31.83 -17.61
C ALA A 81 -10.84 32.42 -16.95
N ASP A 82 -9.66 31.91 -17.30
CA ASP A 82 -8.40 32.40 -16.72
C ASP A 82 -7.71 33.38 -17.70
N PRO A 83 -7.53 34.66 -17.32
CA PRO A 83 -6.83 35.65 -18.14
C PRO A 83 -5.41 35.23 -18.54
N ARG A 84 -4.74 34.40 -17.73
CA ARG A 84 -3.37 33.91 -17.99
C ARG A 84 -3.28 32.98 -19.20
N TYR A 85 -4.40 32.40 -19.61
CA TYR A 85 -4.50 31.51 -20.77
C TYR A 85 -5.27 32.15 -21.92
N GLY A 86 -5.19 33.47 -22.06
CA GLY A 86 -5.84 34.19 -23.17
C GLY A 86 -7.37 34.13 -23.12
N TYR A 87 -7.95 34.15 -21.92
CA TYR A 87 -9.39 34.00 -21.66
C TYR A 87 -9.97 32.62 -22.06
N ALA A 88 -9.11 31.63 -22.29
CA ALA A 88 -9.59 30.27 -22.49
C ALA A 88 -10.26 29.74 -21.22
N VAL A 89 -11.37 29.03 -21.40
CA VAL A 89 -12.12 28.42 -20.29
C VAL A 89 -11.37 27.16 -19.87
N GLN A 90 -10.97 27.13 -18.60
CA GLN A 90 -10.32 25.98 -17.98
C GLN A 90 -11.36 25.13 -17.27
N ILE A 91 -11.41 23.84 -17.59
CA ILE A 91 -12.35 22.88 -17.01
C ILE A 91 -11.55 21.81 -16.27
N PRO A 92 -11.47 21.86 -14.93
CA PRO A 92 -10.82 20.81 -14.16
C PRO A 92 -11.70 19.58 -14.10
N VAL A 93 -11.15 18.41 -14.43
CA VAL A 93 -11.81 17.11 -14.26
C VAL A 93 -10.98 16.29 -13.27
N VAL A 94 -11.61 15.87 -12.19
CA VAL A 94 -11.03 14.98 -11.18
C VAL A 94 -11.43 13.56 -11.50
N TYR A 95 -10.46 12.69 -11.77
CA TYR A 95 -10.66 11.26 -11.91
C TYR A 95 -10.25 10.55 -10.64
N THR A 96 -11.13 9.69 -10.12
CA THR A 96 -10.76 8.71 -9.10
C THR A 96 -10.49 7.39 -9.83
N LEU A 97 -9.27 6.89 -9.70
CA LEU A 97 -8.80 5.68 -10.34
C LEU A 97 -8.55 4.61 -9.28
N THR A 98 -8.95 3.37 -9.55
CA THR A 98 -8.62 2.20 -8.70
C THR A 98 -7.55 1.37 -9.40
N GLY A 99 -6.54 0.90 -8.66
CA GLY A 99 -5.46 0.07 -9.21
C GLY A 99 -5.94 -1.25 -9.83
N THR A 100 -5.00 -2.05 -10.34
CA THR A 100 -5.25 -3.36 -10.98
C THR A 100 -6.01 -4.38 -10.12
N SER A 101 -6.16 -4.13 -8.82
CA SER A 101 -6.99 -4.92 -7.91
C SER A 101 -8.49 -4.68 -8.05
N MET A 102 -8.93 -3.67 -8.82
CA MET A 102 -10.34 -3.35 -9.05
C MET A 102 -11.20 -4.55 -9.48
N PRO A 103 -10.78 -5.42 -10.43
CA PRO A 103 -11.58 -6.58 -10.84
C PRO A 103 -11.86 -7.59 -9.71
N LEU A 104 -11.04 -7.60 -8.66
CA LEU A 104 -11.21 -8.45 -7.47
C LEU A 104 -12.41 -8.04 -6.61
N GLN A 105 -13.07 -6.91 -6.90
CA GLN A 105 -14.29 -6.48 -6.21
C GLN A 105 -15.52 -7.33 -6.56
N THR A 106 -15.42 -8.21 -7.55
CA THR A 106 -16.50 -9.12 -7.94
C THR A 106 -16.85 -10.08 -6.79
N ARG A 107 -18.11 -10.07 -6.36
CA ARG A 107 -18.61 -11.01 -5.34
C ARG A 107 -18.75 -12.42 -5.89
N ARG A 108 -18.31 -13.41 -5.12
CA ARG A 108 -18.42 -14.82 -5.48
C ARG A 108 -18.82 -15.66 -4.28
N ASN A 109 -19.57 -16.72 -4.58
CA ASN A 109 -19.90 -17.76 -3.61
C ASN A 109 -19.06 -18.99 -3.93
N ARG A 110 -18.03 -19.25 -3.13
CA ARG A 110 -17.10 -20.37 -3.34
C ARG A 110 -16.82 -21.05 -2.01
N THR A 111 -16.70 -22.38 -2.03
CA THR A 111 -16.25 -23.15 -0.87
C THR A 111 -14.87 -23.69 -1.15
N TRP A 112 -13.93 -23.35 -0.27
CA TRP A 112 -12.56 -23.84 -0.28
C TRP A 112 -12.46 -24.98 0.74
N ARG A 113 -12.16 -26.20 0.28
CA ARG A 113 -12.03 -27.39 1.14
C ARG A 113 -10.58 -27.83 1.16
N ASP A 114 -10.05 -28.08 2.36
CA ASP A 114 -8.67 -28.53 2.58
C ASP A 114 -7.62 -27.73 1.78
N THR A 115 -7.84 -26.43 1.63
CA THR A 115 -6.98 -25.56 0.82
C THR A 115 -6.15 -24.68 1.74
N SER A 116 -4.90 -24.40 1.36
CA SER A 116 -4.06 -23.46 2.10
C SER A 116 -4.29 -22.01 1.68
N PRO A 117 -4.10 -21.03 2.58
CA PRO A 117 -4.12 -19.61 2.24
C PRO A 117 -3.27 -19.26 1.02
N SER A 118 -2.10 -19.87 0.93
CA SER A 118 -1.19 -19.62 -0.19
C SER A 118 -1.73 -20.18 -1.51
N ALA A 119 -2.42 -21.33 -1.47
CA ALA A 119 -3.09 -21.87 -2.64
C ALA A 119 -4.29 -21.03 -3.07
N ILE A 120 -5.09 -20.54 -2.11
CA ILE A 120 -6.20 -19.60 -2.35
C ILE A 120 -5.69 -18.34 -3.06
N ALA A 121 -4.67 -17.68 -2.49
CA ALA A 121 -4.11 -16.45 -3.05
C ALA A 121 -3.51 -16.65 -4.44
N ARG A 122 -2.80 -17.76 -4.67
CA ARG A 122 -2.28 -18.11 -6.01
C ARG A 122 -3.38 -18.38 -7.01
N GLN A 123 -4.44 -19.07 -6.61
CA GLN A 123 -5.57 -19.37 -7.50
C GLN A 123 -6.31 -18.08 -7.88
N ILE A 124 -6.66 -17.25 -6.90
CA ILE A 124 -7.32 -15.95 -7.17
C ILE A 124 -6.41 -15.09 -8.05
N GLY A 125 -5.11 -14.95 -7.72
CA GLY A 125 -4.17 -14.19 -8.55
C GLY A 125 -4.16 -14.67 -10.01
N LYS A 126 -4.07 -15.98 -10.25
CA LYS A 126 -4.10 -16.56 -11.61
C LYS A 126 -5.41 -16.32 -12.34
N GLU A 127 -6.56 -16.44 -11.67
CA GLU A 127 -7.88 -16.20 -12.26
C GLU A 127 -8.01 -14.78 -12.82
N TYR A 128 -7.36 -13.80 -12.19
CA TYR A 128 -7.33 -12.41 -12.64
C TYR A 128 -6.09 -12.05 -13.45
N SER A 129 -5.30 -13.05 -13.88
CA SER A 129 -4.05 -12.87 -14.62
C SER A 129 -3.04 -11.94 -13.92
N LEU A 130 -3.05 -11.94 -12.59
CA LEU A 130 -2.03 -11.31 -11.76
C LEU A 130 -0.88 -12.31 -11.54
N GLN A 131 0.32 -11.79 -11.29
CA GLN A 131 1.46 -12.60 -10.84
C GLN A 131 1.39 -12.75 -9.31
N PRO A 132 1.07 -13.94 -8.77
CA PRO A 132 0.99 -14.12 -7.32
C PRO A 132 2.39 -14.30 -6.71
N ARG A 133 2.78 -13.43 -5.78
CA ARG A 133 3.96 -13.53 -4.91
C ARG A 133 3.50 -13.86 -3.50
N VAL A 134 3.52 -15.15 -3.18
CA VAL A 134 2.83 -15.67 -1.99
C VAL A 134 3.75 -16.55 -1.17
N ASP A 135 3.98 -16.14 0.08
CA ASP A 135 4.72 -16.94 1.04
C ASP A 135 3.99 -18.26 1.30
N VAL A 136 4.73 -19.36 1.40
CA VAL A 136 4.13 -20.68 1.56
C VAL A 136 3.47 -20.78 2.93
N SER A 137 2.16 -21.11 2.95
CA SER A 137 1.46 -21.52 4.15
C SER A 137 1.12 -23.00 4.07
N ARG A 138 1.57 -23.76 5.07
CA ARG A 138 1.27 -25.19 5.23
C ARG A 138 -0.08 -25.43 5.90
N ILE A 139 -0.76 -24.36 6.32
CA ILE A 139 -2.04 -24.42 7.02
C ILE A 139 -3.11 -24.76 6.00
N ARG A 140 -4.01 -25.69 6.33
CA ARG A 140 -5.21 -25.98 5.54
C ARG A 140 -6.44 -25.71 6.38
N PHE A 141 -7.45 -25.11 5.78
CA PHE A 141 -8.74 -24.94 6.41
C PHE A 141 -9.87 -25.02 5.38
N ALA A 142 -11.08 -25.26 5.88
CA ALA A 142 -12.29 -25.11 5.10
C ALA A 142 -12.84 -23.69 5.30
N GLN A 143 -13.08 -22.97 4.20
CA GLN A 143 -13.68 -21.64 4.24
C GLN A 143 -14.73 -21.46 3.15
N THR A 144 -15.79 -20.76 3.51
CA THR A 144 -16.82 -20.33 2.58
C THR A 144 -16.63 -18.85 2.31
N GLN A 145 -16.49 -18.50 1.05
CA GLN A 145 -16.46 -17.14 0.56
C GLN A 145 -17.88 -16.73 0.19
N ALA A 146 -18.33 -15.60 0.73
CA ALA A 146 -19.57 -14.91 0.38
C ALA A 146 -19.34 -13.39 0.21
N ALA A 147 -18.13 -13.03 -0.20
CA ALA A 147 -17.65 -11.67 -0.34
C ALA A 147 -16.91 -11.49 -1.68
N SER A 148 -16.42 -10.29 -1.94
CA SER A 148 -15.52 -10.07 -3.08
C SER A 148 -14.22 -10.86 -2.92
N ASP A 149 -13.58 -11.24 -4.03
CA ASP A 149 -12.28 -11.91 -3.98
C ASP A 149 -11.24 -11.05 -3.23
N TRP A 150 -11.31 -9.72 -3.35
CA TRP A 150 -10.46 -8.80 -2.58
C TRP A 150 -10.69 -8.87 -1.08
N GLN A 151 -11.95 -8.73 -0.64
CA GLN A 151 -12.29 -8.76 0.78
C GLN A 151 -11.93 -10.12 1.38
N PHE A 152 -12.25 -11.20 0.65
CA PHE A 152 -11.92 -12.55 1.08
C PHE A 152 -10.42 -12.78 1.23
N LEU A 153 -9.60 -12.27 0.29
CA LEU A 153 -8.15 -12.28 0.44
C LEU A 153 -7.71 -11.52 1.70
N CYS A 154 -8.24 -10.32 1.94
CA CYS A 154 -7.93 -9.53 3.13
C CYS A 154 -8.27 -10.28 4.42
N ASP A 155 -9.43 -10.92 4.48
CA ASP A 155 -9.88 -11.71 5.63
C ASP A 155 -8.98 -12.94 5.87
N VAL A 156 -8.65 -13.67 4.81
CA VAL A 156 -7.71 -14.80 4.86
C VAL A 156 -6.32 -14.34 5.32
N GLY A 157 -5.85 -13.21 4.80
CA GLY A 157 -4.57 -12.61 5.17
C GLY A 157 -4.54 -12.21 6.64
N ALA A 158 -5.60 -11.57 7.14
CA ALA A 158 -5.73 -11.18 8.54
C ALA A 158 -5.75 -12.39 9.49
N GLN A 159 -6.25 -13.55 9.06
CA GLN A 159 -6.24 -14.77 9.87
C GLN A 159 -4.87 -15.44 9.96
N VAL A 160 -4.05 -15.30 8.92
CA VAL A 160 -2.75 -16.00 8.80
C VAL A 160 -1.58 -15.08 9.13
N GLY A 161 -1.80 -13.77 9.13
CA GLY A 161 -0.77 -12.76 9.34
C GLY A 161 -0.07 -12.35 8.04
N TYR A 162 -0.77 -12.39 6.91
CA TYR A 162 -0.27 -11.82 5.66
C TYR A 162 -0.49 -10.31 5.59
N ARG A 163 0.47 -9.65 4.95
CA ARG A 163 0.33 -8.35 4.30
C ARG A 163 -0.13 -8.60 2.87
N ILE A 164 -1.18 -7.91 2.46
CA ILE A 164 -1.72 -8.01 1.10
C ILE A 164 -1.54 -6.66 0.43
N PHE A 165 -0.95 -6.68 -0.75
CA PHE A 165 -0.70 -5.50 -1.55
C PHE A 165 -0.69 -5.91 -3.02
N VAL A 166 -1.18 -5.05 -3.91
CA VAL A 166 -1.09 -5.29 -5.35
C VAL A 166 -0.24 -4.17 -5.94
N ASP A 167 0.90 -4.51 -6.54
CA ASP A 167 1.81 -3.57 -7.19
C ASP A 167 1.87 -3.85 -8.69
N GLY A 168 1.40 -2.91 -9.51
CA GLY A 168 1.14 -3.16 -10.93
C GLY A 168 0.28 -4.42 -11.08
N THR A 169 0.75 -5.43 -11.82
CA THR A 169 0.04 -6.71 -11.97
C THR A 169 0.51 -7.81 -11.01
N THR A 170 1.22 -7.47 -9.95
CA THR A 170 1.76 -8.42 -8.97
C THR A 170 0.94 -8.39 -7.69
N LEU A 171 0.39 -9.55 -7.30
CA LEU A 171 -0.33 -9.73 -6.04
C LEU A 171 0.64 -10.25 -4.98
N TRP A 172 0.98 -9.40 -4.02
CA TRP A 172 1.79 -9.75 -2.86
C TRP A 172 0.89 -10.27 -1.73
N CYS A 173 1.22 -11.46 -1.23
CA CYS A 173 0.66 -12.06 -0.02
C CYS A 173 1.82 -12.63 0.80
N VAL A 174 2.50 -11.76 1.53
CA VAL A 174 3.72 -12.08 2.28
C VAL A 174 3.43 -12.01 3.77
N TYR A 175 4.15 -12.75 4.61
CA TYR A 175 3.99 -12.60 6.05
C TYR A 175 4.36 -11.18 6.50
N ARG A 176 3.69 -10.67 7.53
CA ARG A 176 3.98 -9.33 8.08
C ARG A 176 5.40 -9.19 8.61
N GLU A 177 6.04 -10.30 8.95
CA GLU A 177 7.44 -10.41 9.39
C GLU A 177 8.46 -10.41 8.24
N THR A 178 7.98 -10.34 7.00
CA THR A 178 8.79 -10.35 5.80
C THR A 178 8.77 -8.97 5.14
N VAL A 179 9.94 -8.48 4.74
CA VAL A 179 10.14 -7.28 3.94
C VAL A 179 9.97 -7.63 2.47
N MET A 180 9.26 -6.78 1.72
CA MET A 180 9.15 -6.93 0.27
C MET A 180 10.36 -6.25 -0.39
N PRO A 181 11.17 -6.97 -1.16
CA PRO A 181 12.35 -6.40 -1.79
C PRO A 181 11.94 -5.36 -2.84
N ALA A 182 12.72 -4.27 -2.94
CA ALA A 182 12.63 -3.37 -4.08
C ALA A 182 13.08 -4.11 -5.35
N ALA A 183 12.50 -3.77 -6.50
CA ALA A 183 12.82 -4.42 -7.77
C ALA A 183 14.30 -4.29 -8.17
N ASP A 184 14.93 -3.17 -7.79
CA ASP A 184 16.35 -2.86 -7.99
C ASP A 184 17.24 -3.24 -6.79
N GLY A 185 16.64 -3.74 -5.70
CA GLY A 185 17.33 -4.09 -4.46
C GLY A 185 17.86 -2.89 -3.66
N THR A 186 17.56 -1.65 -4.08
CA THR A 186 18.03 -0.46 -3.37
C THR A 186 17.06 -0.04 -2.27
N VAL A 187 17.57 0.65 -1.26
CA VAL A 187 16.77 1.24 -0.19
C VAL A 187 16.89 2.76 -0.29
N PRO A 188 15.79 3.49 -0.53
CA PRO A 188 15.84 4.95 -0.58
C PRO A 188 16.23 5.52 0.78
N GLN A 189 17.10 6.52 0.78
CA GLN A 189 17.64 7.14 1.98
C GLN A 189 17.23 8.61 2.06
N PHE A 190 16.70 9.03 3.20
CA PHE A 190 16.29 10.41 3.43
C PHE A 190 16.97 11.01 4.65
N TRP A 191 17.33 12.29 4.53
CA TRP A 191 18.14 13.01 5.52
C TRP A 191 17.36 14.18 6.09
N GLN A 192 17.34 14.29 7.42
CA GLN A 192 16.96 15.49 8.15
C GLN A 192 18.16 16.00 8.96
N ARG A 193 18.92 16.91 8.36
CA ARG A 193 20.18 17.41 8.92
C ARG A 193 19.95 18.60 9.85
N LYS A 194 18.92 19.42 9.62
CA LYS A 194 18.66 20.68 10.37
C LYS A 194 19.88 21.61 10.47
N ALA A 195 20.77 21.56 9.47
CA ALA A 195 21.97 22.40 9.42
C ALA A 195 21.76 23.59 8.45
N PRO A 196 22.26 24.80 8.75
CA PRO A 196 22.16 25.94 7.84
C PRO A 196 22.74 25.62 6.46
N GLY A 197 21.98 25.88 5.40
CA GLY A 197 22.39 25.66 4.01
C GLY A 197 22.26 24.21 3.52
N ALA A 198 21.89 23.26 4.37
CA ALA A 198 21.57 21.90 3.95
C ALA A 198 20.10 21.80 3.50
N ILE A 199 19.86 21.16 2.35
CA ILE A 199 18.50 20.83 1.90
C ILE A 199 18.14 19.46 2.48
N ASP A 200 17.12 19.43 3.32
CA ASP A 200 16.61 18.20 3.92
C ASP A 200 15.69 17.47 2.93
N SER A 201 15.95 16.19 2.71
CA SER A 201 15.09 15.32 1.90
C SER A 201 13.99 14.66 2.74
N LEU A 202 14.16 14.62 4.06
CA LEU A 202 13.12 14.32 5.05
C LEU A 202 12.63 15.63 5.66
N ARG A 203 11.44 16.06 5.26
CA ARG A 203 10.86 17.36 5.63
C ARG A 203 10.26 17.33 7.02
N GLU A 204 9.47 16.31 7.30
CA GLU A 204 8.78 16.12 8.57
C GLU A 204 8.95 14.69 9.06
N PHE A 205 9.09 14.53 10.38
CA PHE A 205 9.18 13.22 11.02
C PHE A 205 8.61 13.29 12.42
N SER A 206 7.79 12.31 12.77
CA SER A 206 7.27 12.10 14.12
C SER A 206 7.14 10.61 14.38
N ALA A 207 7.77 10.12 15.44
CA ALA A 207 7.64 8.73 15.86
C ALA A 207 6.77 8.66 17.12
N VAL A 208 5.87 7.68 17.15
CA VAL A 208 5.11 7.29 18.33
C VAL A 208 5.67 5.96 18.80
N VAL A 209 6.46 6.03 19.87
CA VAL A 209 6.90 4.83 20.61
C VAL A 209 5.84 4.59 21.69
N GLY A 210 5.24 3.41 21.67
CA GLY A 210 3.98 3.14 22.34
C GLY A 210 3.92 3.29 23.84
N ASP A 211 3.33 4.39 24.31
CA ASP A 211 2.60 4.36 25.58
C ASP A 211 1.10 4.20 25.28
N THR A 212 0.61 2.98 25.45
CA THR A 212 -0.82 2.58 25.46
C THR A 212 -1.69 2.87 24.22
N ASP A 213 -1.20 3.54 23.18
CA ASP A 213 -1.97 3.88 21.98
C ASP A 213 -2.37 2.62 21.16
N PRO A 214 -3.63 2.45 20.71
CA PRO A 214 -4.01 1.37 19.80
C PRO A 214 -3.19 1.28 18.50
N ALA A 215 -2.57 2.36 18.01
CA ALA A 215 -1.77 2.38 16.78
C ALA A 215 -0.28 2.02 16.98
N GLY A 216 0.29 2.25 18.17
CA GLY A 216 1.71 2.02 18.48
C GLY A 216 1.99 1.28 19.79
N GLY A 217 0.96 0.75 20.45
CA GLY A 217 1.00 0.34 21.85
C GLY A 217 1.75 -0.95 22.16
N ILE A 218 2.22 -1.02 23.40
CA ILE A 218 3.06 -2.11 23.88
C ILE A 218 2.23 -3.14 24.63
N ARG A 219 2.18 -4.37 24.11
CA ARG A 219 1.38 -5.48 24.67
C ARG A 219 2.29 -6.65 25.01
N ALA A 220 2.38 -7.03 26.28
CA ALA A 220 3.32 -8.07 26.73
C ALA A 220 2.88 -9.47 26.31
N ARG A 221 1.57 -9.75 26.39
CA ARG A 221 1.05 -11.10 26.17
C ARG A 221 -0.33 -11.06 25.54
N TYR A 222 -0.43 -11.67 24.37
CA TYR A 222 -1.71 -12.03 23.80
C TYR A 222 -2.12 -13.37 24.41
N GLN A 223 -3.31 -13.43 24.98
CA GLN A 223 -3.93 -14.67 25.43
C GLN A 223 -5.22 -14.88 24.66
N ALA A 224 -5.38 -16.06 24.07
CA ALA A 224 -6.66 -16.49 23.53
C ALA A 224 -7.12 -17.69 24.32
N VAL A 225 -8.39 -17.68 24.70
CA VAL A 225 -9.07 -18.87 25.20
C VAL A 225 -10.07 -19.25 24.13
N ALA A 226 -9.88 -20.43 23.57
CA ALA A 226 -10.72 -20.93 22.49
C ALA A 226 -11.51 -22.15 22.97
N TYR A 227 -12.82 -22.17 22.74
CA TYR A 227 -13.61 -23.37 22.96
C TYR A 227 -13.45 -24.33 21.78
N ASN A 228 -12.85 -25.49 22.02
CA ASN A 228 -12.77 -26.54 21.03
C ASN A 228 -14.09 -27.32 21.03
N ARG A 229 -14.90 -27.15 19.99
CA ARG A 229 -16.21 -27.82 19.88
C ARG A 229 -16.13 -29.35 19.88
N THR A 230 -15.03 -29.93 19.39
CA THR A 230 -14.85 -31.38 19.29
C THR A 230 -14.49 -31.99 20.65
N SER A 231 -13.56 -31.36 21.38
CA SER A 231 -13.14 -31.87 22.71
C SER A 231 -13.97 -31.30 23.86
N ARG A 232 -14.79 -30.27 23.61
CA ARG A 232 -15.55 -29.49 24.63
C ARG A 232 -14.67 -28.87 25.72
N VAL A 233 -13.37 -28.66 25.43
CA VAL A 233 -12.41 -28.09 26.37
C VAL A 233 -12.01 -26.68 25.94
N LEU A 234 -11.89 -25.78 26.91
CA LEU A 234 -11.25 -24.48 26.70
C LEU A 234 -9.75 -24.69 26.50
N THR A 235 -9.25 -24.26 25.35
CA THR A 235 -7.84 -24.34 24.99
C THR A 235 -7.23 -22.95 25.14
N PRO A 236 -6.50 -22.67 26.23
CA PRO A 236 -5.77 -21.42 26.38
C PRO A 236 -4.48 -21.48 25.56
N ALA A 237 -4.24 -20.48 24.73
CA ALA A 237 -2.95 -20.23 24.09
C ALA A 237 -2.44 -18.86 24.49
N SER A 238 -1.11 -18.72 24.56
CA SER A 238 -0.49 -17.42 24.76
C SER A 238 0.64 -17.19 23.78
N TYR A 239 0.74 -15.97 23.31
CA TYR A 239 1.80 -15.49 22.43
C TYR A 239 2.38 -14.20 23.01
N SER A 240 3.71 -14.10 23.02
CA SER A 240 4.45 -12.91 23.42
C SER A 240 5.60 -12.69 22.44
N GLN A 241 5.83 -11.44 22.09
CA GLN A 241 6.96 -11.03 21.26
C GLN A 241 7.92 -10.25 22.14
N THR A 242 9.21 -10.55 22.07
CA THR A 242 10.24 -9.76 22.74
C THR A 242 10.28 -8.37 22.14
N ARG A 243 10.29 -7.34 23.00
CA ARG A 243 10.34 -5.91 22.61
C ARG A 243 11.42 -5.20 23.42
N THR A 244 11.96 -4.15 22.85
CA THR A 244 13.04 -3.34 23.42
C THR A 244 12.62 -1.88 23.45
N THR A 245 13.00 -1.19 24.52
CA THR A 245 12.80 0.25 24.65
C THR A 245 13.78 1.03 23.76
N PRO A 246 13.58 2.34 23.57
CA PRO A 246 14.60 3.21 22.95
C PRO A 246 15.94 3.22 23.68
N LEU A 247 16.04 2.69 24.90
CA LEU A 247 17.29 2.48 25.65
C LEU A 247 17.94 1.11 25.37
N GLY A 248 17.27 0.22 24.65
CA GLY A 248 17.72 -1.14 24.35
C GLY A 248 17.42 -2.14 25.47
N GLU A 249 16.65 -1.74 26.47
CA GLU A 249 16.25 -2.60 27.58
C GLU A 249 15.07 -3.46 27.16
N GLN A 250 14.99 -4.69 27.67
CA GLN A 250 13.80 -5.51 27.45
C GLN A 250 12.60 -4.87 28.12
N GLU A 251 11.58 -4.63 27.32
CA GLU A 251 10.41 -3.92 27.80
C GLU A 251 9.41 -4.85 28.47
N SER A 252 9.11 -4.55 29.74
CA SER A 252 8.01 -5.18 30.46
C SER A 252 6.74 -4.38 30.18
N ALA A 253 5.87 -4.85 29.29
CA ALA A 253 4.75 -4.05 28.82
C ALA A 253 3.82 -3.56 29.94
N ALA A 254 3.33 -2.32 29.80
CA ALA A 254 2.37 -1.70 30.70
C ALA A 254 1.01 -2.45 30.78
N LEU A 255 0.61 -3.12 29.69
CA LEU A 255 -0.53 -4.04 29.65
C LEU A 255 -0.04 -5.50 29.62
N THR A 256 -0.26 -6.22 30.72
CA THR A 256 0.24 -7.59 30.85
C THR A 256 -0.50 -8.62 29.99
N ARG A 257 -1.79 -8.40 29.66
CA ARG A 257 -2.62 -9.38 28.91
C ARG A 257 -3.66 -8.71 28.01
N GLN A 258 -3.65 -9.04 26.72
CA GLN A 258 -4.78 -8.81 25.82
C GLN A 258 -5.50 -10.12 25.57
N TYR A 259 -6.83 -10.11 25.76
CA TYR A 259 -7.68 -11.26 25.47
C TYR A 259 -8.22 -11.19 24.04
N ALA A 260 -8.13 -12.31 23.32
CA ALA A 260 -8.80 -12.49 22.04
C ALA A 260 -9.68 -13.74 22.10
N GLU A 261 -10.97 -13.58 21.91
CA GLU A 261 -11.92 -14.70 21.81
C GLU A 261 -12.05 -15.10 20.34
N ARG A 262 -11.36 -16.16 19.96
CA ARG A 262 -11.50 -16.77 18.63
C ARG A 262 -11.69 -18.27 18.76
N PRO A 263 -12.67 -18.86 18.08
CA PRO A 263 -12.82 -20.31 18.05
C PRO A 263 -11.58 -20.93 17.38
N ALA A 264 -10.96 -21.88 18.06
CA ALA A 264 -9.82 -22.63 17.56
C ALA A 264 -9.98 -24.10 17.99
N ALA A 265 -9.65 -25.01 17.08
CA ALA A 265 -9.77 -26.44 17.30
C ALA A 265 -8.53 -27.05 17.99
N SER A 266 -7.46 -26.28 18.17
CA SER A 266 -6.23 -26.74 18.84
C SER A 266 -5.41 -25.59 19.41
N TYR A 267 -4.50 -25.90 20.33
CA TYR A 267 -3.54 -24.95 20.89
C TYR A 267 -2.70 -24.30 19.78
N THR A 268 -2.23 -25.11 18.84
CA THR A 268 -1.42 -24.66 17.69
C THR A 268 -2.20 -23.69 16.80
N GLN A 269 -3.48 -23.94 16.56
CA GLN A 269 -4.33 -23.01 15.80
C GLN A 269 -4.57 -21.71 16.58
N ALA A 270 -4.84 -21.79 17.88
CA ALA A 270 -5.04 -20.62 18.73
C ALA A 270 -3.78 -19.74 18.78
N GLY A 271 -2.60 -20.32 19.01
CA GLY A 271 -1.32 -19.59 19.01
C GLY A 271 -1.02 -18.90 17.68
N ARG A 272 -1.41 -19.50 16.54
CA ARG A 272 -1.27 -18.88 15.21
C ARG A 272 -2.19 -17.69 15.02
N LEU A 273 -3.47 -17.82 15.40
CA LEU A 273 -4.42 -16.71 15.32
C LEU A 273 -3.97 -15.52 16.18
N LEU A 274 -3.34 -15.81 17.33
CA LEU A 274 -2.72 -14.78 18.17
C LEU A 274 -1.52 -14.12 17.48
N ARG A 275 -0.62 -14.91 16.88
CA ARG A 275 0.54 -14.39 16.12
C ARG A 275 0.12 -13.58 14.88
N ALA A 276 -0.98 -13.94 14.23
CA ALA A 276 -1.54 -13.18 13.12
C ALA A 276 -2.15 -11.85 13.58
N ALA A 277 -2.72 -11.82 14.79
CA ALA A 277 -3.33 -10.64 15.38
C ALA A 277 -2.32 -9.70 16.06
N SER A 278 -1.08 -10.14 16.30
CA SER A 278 -0.06 -9.27 16.88
C SER A 278 0.38 -8.21 15.87
N ASP A 279 0.54 -6.98 16.35
CA ASP A 279 1.20 -5.96 15.54
C ASP A 279 2.70 -6.18 15.60
N TRP A 280 3.27 -6.55 14.45
CA TRP A 280 4.70 -6.79 14.29
C TRP A 280 5.48 -5.50 14.19
N LEU A 281 4.83 -4.41 13.76
CA LEU A 281 5.44 -3.10 13.57
C LEU A 281 4.90 -2.12 14.61
N TRP A 282 5.11 -2.48 15.88
CA TRP A 282 4.51 -1.77 17.00
C TRP A 282 5.07 -0.36 17.19
N VAL A 283 6.25 -0.05 16.67
CA VAL A 283 6.76 1.32 16.63
C VAL A 283 6.28 1.97 15.35
N GLU A 284 5.41 2.98 15.45
CA GLU A 284 4.88 3.71 14.30
C GLU A 284 5.58 5.05 14.15
N ALA A 285 5.81 5.49 12.92
CA ALA A 285 6.20 6.86 12.63
C ALA A 285 5.48 7.42 11.41
N ARG A 286 5.34 8.74 11.38
CA ARG A 286 4.87 9.50 10.21
C ARG A 286 6.02 10.33 9.68
N ALA A 287 6.23 10.27 8.37
CA ALA A 287 7.29 11.00 7.69
C ALA A 287 6.75 11.68 6.42
N VAL A 288 7.29 12.85 6.10
CA VAL A 288 7.09 13.51 4.80
C VAL A 288 8.45 13.66 4.14
N THR A 289 8.64 13.03 2.99
CA THR A 289 9.90 13.03 2.25
C THR A 289 9.74 13.75 0.91
N ASN A 290 10.87 14.06 0.28
CA ASN A 290 10.89 14.25 -1.17
C ASN A 290 10.34 12.98 -1.84
N GLY A 291 9.65 13.18 -2.96
CA GLY A 291 9.02 12.07 -3.66
C GLY A 291 10.04 11.03 -4.11
N ASP A 292 9.68 9.75 -3.99
CA ASP A 292 10.47 8.63 -4.51
C ASP A 292 9.52 7.49 -4.86
N PRO A 293 9.45 7.05 -6.13
CA PRO A 293 8.45 6.10 -6.58
C PRO A 293 8.67 4.66 -6.05
N ARG A 294 9.82 4.39 -5.44
CA ARG A 294 10.12 3.09 -4.79
C ARG A 294 9.40 2.93 -3.46
N LEU A 295 8.95 4.03 -2.84
CA LEU A 295 8.26 4.01 -1.55
C LEU A 295 6.85 3.44 -1.71
N LYS A 296 6.69 2.16 -1.34
CA LYS A 296 5.42 1.42 -1.39
C LYS A 296 5.22 0.61 -0.11
N PRO A 297 3.98 0.25 0.28
CA PRO A 297 3.75 -0.66 1.39
C PRO A 297 4.67 -1.88 1.35
N GLY A 298 5.24 -2.28 2.49
CA GLY A 298 6.20 -3.37 2.69
C GLY A 298 7.63 -3.15 2.17
N SER A 299 7.92 -2.04 1.49
CA SER A 299 9.30 -1.65 1.13
C SER A 299 10.05 -1.04 2.32
N LEU A 300 11.38 -0.97 2.21
CA LEU A 300 12.25 -0.33 3.20
C LEU A 300 12.52 1.13 2.84
N VAL A 301 12.77 1.93 3.87
CA VAL A 301 13.33 3.27 3.76
C VAL A 301 14.36 3.47 4.85
N ASP A 302 15.49 4.12 4.53
CA ASP A 302 16.53 4.46 5.50
C ASP A 302 16.40 5.94 5.90
N LEU A 303 16.16 6.21 7.18
CA LEU A 303 16.03 7.57 7.70
C LEU A 303 17.29 7.96 8.48
N GLN A 304 17.86 9.11 8.12
CA GLN A 304 19.14 9.57 8.63
C GLN A 304 19.11 11.04 9.07
N GLY A 305 20.12 11.41 9.86
CA GLY A 305 20.39 12.78 10.25
C GLY A 305 19.94 13.12 11.67
N ASN A 306 20.65 14.08 12.27
CA ASN A 306 20.49 14.44 13.67
C ASN A 306 19.11 15.04 14.00
N GLY A 307 18.35 15.44 12.98
CA GLY A 307 17.03 16.06 13.15
C GLY A 307 15.94 15.14 13.70
N ILE A 308 16.08 13.82 13.54
CA ILE A 308 15.06 12.83 13.97
C ILE A 308 15.39 12.13 15.29
N GLY A 309 16.59 12.36 15.85
CA GLY A 309 17.06 11.70 17.07
C GLY A 309 17.63 10.30 16.82
N GLU A 310 18.62 9.90 17.63
CA GLU A 310 19.43 8.70 17.41
C GLU A 310 18.62 7.39 17.42
N SER A 311 17.58 7.30 18.26
CA SER A 311 16.73 6.10 18.33
C SER A 311 15.91 5.88 17.05
N ASN A 312 15.68 6.92 16.27
CA ASN A 312 14.83 6.86 15.07
C ASN A 312 15.62 6.69 13.77
N LEU A 313 16.96 6.68 13.86
CA LEU A 313 17.85 6.47 12.71
C LEU A 313 17.75 5.04 12.17
N GLY A 314 18.01 4.87 10.87
CA GLY A 314 18.13 3.57 10.21
C GLY A 314 16.88 3.14 9.43
N LEU A 315 16.77 1.83 9.22
CA LEU A 315 15.72 1.22 8.39
C LEU A 315 14.34 1.27 9.05
N TRP A 316 13.35 1.73 8.31
CA TRP A 316 11.92 1.62 8.61
C TRP A 316 11.22 0.86 7.49
N MET A 317 10.12 0.18 7.80
CA MET A 317 9.27 -0.40 6.76
C MET A 317 8.05 0.48 6.51
N VAL A 318 7.73 0.70 5.24
CA VAL A 318 6.57 1.49 4.83
C VAL A 318 5.28 0.67 5.03
N ARG A 319 4.31 1.20 5.77
CA ARG A 319 2.95 0.63 5.93
C ARG A 319 1.98 1.24 4.92
N SER A 320 2.12 2.54 4.67
CA SER A 320 1.40 3.24 3.62
C SER A 320 2.23 4.39 3.07
N ALA A 321 1.95 4.73 1.82
CA ALA A 321 2.57 5.83 1.10
C ALA A 321 1.49 6.62 0.35
N VAL A 322 1.56 7.94 0.44
CA VAL A 322 0.76 8.86 -0.38
C VAL A 322 1.72 9.70 -1.19
N HIS A 323 1.78 9.45 -2.49
CA HIS A 323 2.59 10.20 -3.43
C HIS A 323 1.77 11.39 -3.94
N LYS A 324 2.29 12.60 -3.77
CA LYS A 324 1.63 13.84 -4.22
C LYS A 324 2.52 14.55 -5.21
N ILE A 325 2.04 14.68 -6.44
CA ILE A 325 2.70 15.42 -7.52
C ILE A 325 1.81 16.60 -7.89
N THR A 326 2.38 17.79 -7.83
CA THR A 326 1.74 19.02 -8.30
C THR A 326 2.52 19.55 -9.49
N VAL A 327 1.90 19.57 -10.65
CA VAL A 327 2.49 19.98 -11.92
C VAL A 327 2.15 21.44 -12.18
N ASN A 328 3.17 22.27 -12.32
CA ASN A 328 2.99 23.66 -12.72
C ASN A 328 3.38 23.85 -14.19
N HIS A 329 2.38 23.88 -15.07
CA HIS A 329 2.60 23.94 -16.52
C HIS A 329 3.20 25.28 -17.00
N LEU A 330 3.00 26.36 -16.24
CA LEU A 330 3.56 27.70 -16.55
C LEU A 330 4.98 27.86 -16.01
N SER A 331 5.34 27.09 -14.99
CA SER A 331 6.64 27.16 -14.33
C SER A 331 7.06 25.75 -13.92
N PRO A 332 7.57 24.93 -14.85
CA PRO A 332 7.95 23.54 -14.57
C PRO A 332 8.89 23.39 -13.37
N GLN A 333 9.75 24.38 -13.12
CA GLN A 333 10.65 24.47 -11.96
C GLN A 333 9.93 24.57 -10.60
N LYS A 334 8.63 24.88 -10.58
CA LYS A 334 7.78 24.92 -9.38
C LYS A 334 6.98 23.62 -9.20
N THR A 335 7.20 22.61 -10.04
CA THR A 335 6.64 21.28 -9.86
C THR A 335 7.18 20.67 -8.59
N ALA A 336 6.30 20.06 -7.80
CA ALA A 336 6.66 19.46 -6.52
C ALA A 336 6.23 18.00 -6.49
N TYR A 337 7.12 17.14 -6.01
CA TYR A 337 6.83 15.75 -5.70
C TYR A 337 7.23 15.45 -4.25
N THR A 338 6.25 15.03 -3.45
CA THR A 338 6.41 14.66 -2.05
C THR A 338 5.75 13.33 -1.78
N THR A 339 6.27 12.58 -0.81
CA THR A 339 5.65 11.33 -0.35
C THR A 339 5.40 11.41 1.15
N THR A 340 4.16 11.19 1.56
CA THR A 340 3.78 11.05 2.97
C THR A 340 3.74 9.58 3.32
N LEU A 341 4.43 9.18 4.38
CA LEU A 341 4.63 7.81 4.78
C LEU A 341 4.06 7.55 6.18
N VAL A 342 3.43 6.38 6.33
CA VAL A 342 3.30 5.73 7.64
C VAL A 342 4.31 4.59 7.68
N LEU A 343 5.13 4.59 8.71
CA LEU A 343 6.27 3.72 8.88
C LEU A 343 6.10 2.82 10.10
N GLY A 344 6.79 1.69 10.08
CA GLY A 344 6.73 0.68 11.12
C GLY A 344 8.07 0.04 11.43
N ARG A 345 8.34 -0.26 12.70
CA ARG A 345 9.46 -1.12 13.17
C ARG A 345 9.01 -2.12 14.23
N ASN A 346 9.72 -3.24 14.28
CA ASN A 346 9.51 -4.29 15.28
C ASN A 346 10.41 -4.13 16.53
N ASP A 347 11.31 -3.16 16.53
CA ASP A 347 12.21 -2.79 17.62
C ASP A 347 12.36 -1.26 17.64
N ALA A 348 12.51 -0.68 18.84
CA ALA A 348 12.55 0.77 19.02
C ALA A 348 13.73 1.45 18.31
N ARG A 349 14.82 0.72 18.06
CA ARG A 349 16.07 1.25 17.47
C ARG A 349 16.35 0.73 16.08
N ARG A 350 15.81 -0.43 15.70
CA ARG A 350 16.11 -1.07 14.42
C ARG A 350 14.90 -1.78 13.82
N LEU A 351 15.01 -2.10 12.54
CA LEU A 351 14.12 -3.07 11.90
C LEU A 351 14.85 -4.40 11.78
N ASP A 352 14.32 -5.44 12.40
CA ASP A 352 14.87 -6.79 12.42
C ASP A 352 13.85 -7.76 11.83
N LEU A 353 13.64 -7.66 10.51
CA LEU A 353 12.72 -8.49 9.75
C LEU A 353 13.46 -9.26 8.66
N LYS A 354 12.92 -10.40 8.27
CA LYS A 354 13.48 -11.20 7.18
C LYS A 354 13.16 -10.55 5.85
N VAL A 355 14.11 -10.52 4.93
CA VAL A 355 13.84 -10.14 3.54
C VAL A 355 13.32 -11.37 2.80
N GLN A 356 12.28 -11.20 1.97
CA GLN A 356 11.77 -12.31 1.18
C GLN A 356 12.86 -12.85 0.25
N GLU A 357 13.07 -14.18 0.27
CA GLU A 357 14.02 -14.83 -0.62
C GLU A 357 13.55 -14.74 -2.08
N GLY A 358 14.50 -14.47 -3.00
CA GLY A 358 14.23 -14.36 -4.43
C GLY A 358 13.69 -12.99 -4.83
N SER A 359 14.59 -12.01 -4.96
CA SER A 359 14.29 -10.77 -5.69
C SER A 359 14.16 -11.11 -7.17
N VAL A 360 12.95 -11.47 -7.59
CA VAL A 360 12.61 -11.57 -9.00
C VAL A 360 11.73 -10.37 -9.29
N ALA A 361 12.19 -9.53 -10.21
CA ALA A 361 11.45 -8.37 -10.67
C ALA A 361 9.97 -8.74 -10.96
N PRO A 362 9.03 -7.84 -10.65
CA PRO A 362 7.63 -7.97 -11.07
C PRO A 362 7.55 -8.27 -12.57
N ALA A 363 6.61 -9.14 -12.96
CA ALA A 363 6.31 -9.33 -14.37
C ALA A 363 5.83 -8.01 -14.99
N PRO A 364 6.26 -7.65 -16.22
CA PRO A 364 5.72 -6.50 -16.92
C PRO A 364 4.20 -6.57 -17.03
N SER A 365 3.53 -5.42 -16.94
CA SER A 365 2.08 -5.32 -17.09
C SER A 365 1.71 -5.07 -18.56
N VAL A 366 0.76 -5.85 -19.08
CA VAL A 366 0.25 -5.73 -20.44
C VAL A 366 -1.26 -5.57 -20.43
N LEU A 367 -1.80 -4.76 -21.35
CA LEU A 367 -3.24 -4.56 -21.51
C LEU A 367 -3.80 -5.58 -22.50
N VAL A 368 -4.70 -6.45 -22.06
CA VAL A 368 -5.35 -7.47 -22.90
C VAL A 368 -6.86 -7.40 -22.69
N ASN A 369 -7.60 -7.14 -23.78
CA ASN A 369 -9.06 -7.03 -23.76
C ASN A 369 -9.59 -6.06 -22.69
N GLY A 370 -8.94 -4.91 -22.54
CA GLY A 370 -9.33 -3.89 -21.56
C GLY A 370 -8.95 -4.21 -20.10
N GLN A 371 -8.19 -5.29 -19.85
CA GLN A 371 -7.73 -5.67 -18.52
C GLN A 371 -6.20 -5.70 -18.44
N TRP A 372 -5.64 -5.07 -17.40
CA TRP A 372 -4.22 -5.18 -17.04
C TRP A 372 -3.91 -6.59 -16.55
N ARG A 373 -2.90 -7.22 -17.16
CA ARG A 373 -2.45 -8.59 -16.87
C ARG A 373 -0.93 -8.62 -16.72
N ALA A 374 -0.44 -9.52 -15.89
CA ALA A 374 0.98 -9.84 -15.89
C ALA A 374 1.33 -10.54 -17.21
N ALA A 375 2.42 -10.13 -17.85
CA ALA A 375 2.91 -10.75 -19.09
C ALA A 375 3.16 -12.26 -18.92
N TYR A 376 3.53 -12.67 -17.70
CA TYR A 376 3.62 -14.07 -17.30
C TYR A 376 3.13 -14.22 -15.86
N THR A 377 2.31 -15.23 -15.61
CA THR A 377 1.78 -15.57 -14.28
C THR A 377 2.59 -16.65 -13.58
N GLY A 378 3.58 -17.22 -14.27
CA GLY A 378 4.50 -18.23 -13.77
C GLY A 378 5.75 -17.60 -13.17
N GLY A 379 5.88 -17.64 -11.85
CA GLY A 379 7.19 -17.69 -11.19
C GLY A 379 7.35 -19.10 -10.64
N MET A 380 8.38 -19.82 -11.08
CA MET A 380 8.79 -21.05 -10.40
C MET A 380 9.11 -20.70 -8.94
N SER A 381 8.43 -21.37 -8.01
CA SER A 381 8.86 -21.49 -6.62
C SER A 381 9.76 -22.69 -6.47
#